data_AF-A0A1D2R8Q0-F1
#
_entry.id   AF-A0A1D2R8Q0-F1
#
_cell.length_a   1.000
_cell.length_b   1.000
_cell.length_c   1.000
_cell.angle_alpha   90.00
_cell.angle_beta   90.00
_cell.angle_gamma   90.00
#
_symmetry.space_group_name_H-M   'P 1'
#
loop_
_entity.id
_entity.type
_entity.pdbx_description
1 polymer ?
#
loop_
_entity_poly.entity_id
_entity_poly.type
_entity_poly.pdbx_seq_one_letter_code
_entity_poly.pdbx_strand_id
1 'polypeptide(L)' 'MKGEVYLHIHANLCDSYHESFGGHLNSAIVSATFEAVIDVIDGEVERKFSNDVGLNLYVI' A
#
# COMPACT_ATOMS: atom_id res chain seq x y z
N MET A 1 12.88 2.70 -7.52
CA MET A 1 12.19 3.91 -7.04
C MET A 1 13.15 5.09 -6.88
N LYS A 2 14.47 4.89 -7.04
CA LYS A 2 15.49 5.97 -7.01
C LYS A 2 15.49 6.72 -5.66
N GLY A 3 15.22 5.99 -4.58
CA GLY A 3 15.14 6.57 -3.23
C GLY A 3 13.82 7.27 -2.89
N GLU A 4 12.84 7.32 -3.79
CA GLU A 4 11.52 7.86 -3.49
C GLU A 4 10.67 6.88 -2.67
N VAL A 5 9.86 7.42 -1.75
CA VAL A 5 8.93 6.62 -0.94
C VAL A 5 7.90 5.95 -1.85
N TYR A 6 7.76 4.63 -1.73
CA TYR A 6 6.76 3.86 -2.44
C TYR A 6 5.86 3.08 -1.49
N LEU A 7 4.62 3.53 -1.36
CA LEU A 7 3.61 2.87 -0.55
C LEU A 7 2.86 1.83 -1.38
N HIS A 8 2.74 0.61 -0.85
CA HIS A 8 1.88 -0.43 -1.39
C HIS A 8 0.93 -0.87 -0.29
N ILE A 9 -0.29 -0.32 -0.30
CA ILE A 9 -1.26 -0.48 0.78
C ILE A 9 -2.48 -1.22 0.24
N HIS A 10 -2.92 -2.23 0.97
CA HIS A 10 -4.22 -2.87 0.78
C HIS A 10 -5.10 -2.55 1.98
N ALA A 11 -6.41 -2.46 1.77
CA ALA A 11 -7.36 -2.17 2.84
C ALA A 11 -8.65 -2.99 2.65
N ASN A 12 -9.32 -3.25 3.76
CA ASN A 12 -10.73 -3.65 3.79
C ASN A 12 -11.51 -2.53 4.48
N LEU A 13 -12.58 -2.06 3.84
CA LEU A 13 -13.43 -0.99 4.35
C LEU A 13 -14.86 -1.48 4.39
N CYS A 14 -15.60 -1.12 5.45
CA CYS A 14 -16.99 -1.48 5.60
C CYS A 14 -17.90 -0.28 5.41
N ASP A 15 -19.06 -0.50 4.79
CA ASP A 15 -20.11 0.51 4.69
C ASP A 15 -21.11 0.44 5.85
N SER A 16 -22.16 1.26 5.77
CA SER A 16 -23.24 1.30 6.78
C SER A 16 -24.14 0.06 6.79
N TYR A 17 -24.04 -0.82 5.79
CA TYR A 17 -24.75 -2.10 5.73
C TYR A 17 -23.88 -3.25 6.23
N HIS A 18 -22.67 -2.96 6.71
CA HIS A 18 -21.66 -3.93 7.14
C HIS A 18 -21.10 -4.80 6.00
N GLU A 19 -21.23 -4.35 4.74
CA GLU A 19 -20.57 -4.99 3.61
C GLU A 19 -19.09 -4.59 3.57
N SER A 20 -18.20 -5.57 3.37
CA SER A 20 -16.76 -5.35 3.32
C SER A 20 -16.27 -5.29 1.88
N PHE A 21 -15.54 -4.22 1.55
CA PHE A 21 -14.90 -4.00 0.26
C PHE A 21 -13.39 -4.04 0.44
N GLY A 22 -12.72 -4.94 -0.28
CA GLY A 22 -11.29 -5.18 -0.16
C GLY A 22 -10.53 -4.95 -1.45
N GLY A 23 -9.29 -4.50 -1.35
CA GLY A 23 -8.41 -4.38 -2.52
C GLY A 23 -7.19 -3.51 -2.32
N HIS A 24 -6.58 -3.13 -3.45
CA HIS A 24 -5.48 -2.18 -3.50
C HIS A 24 -6.00 -0.77 -3.22
N LEU A 25 -5.36 -0.07 -2.27
CA LEU A 25 -5.78 1.26 -1.86
C LEU A 25 -5.03 2.33 -2.64
N ASN A 26 -5.73 2.99 -3.57
CA ASN A 26 -5.17 4.15 -4.29
C ASN A 26 -5.16 5.41 -3.40
N SER A 27 -6.26 5.67 -2.70
CA SER A 27 -6.40 6.81 -1.79
C SER A 27 -7.61 6.60 -0.88
N ALA A 28 -7.57 7.25 0.29
CA ALA A 28 -8.71 7.37 1.19
C ALA A 28 -8.62 8.71 1.94
N ILE A 29 -9.76 9.21 2.41
CA ILE A 29 -9.84 10.40 3.26
C ILE A 29 -10.10 9.95 4.68
N VAL A 30 -9.22 10.34 5.60
CA VAL A 30 -9.42 10.13 7.03
C VAL A 30 -10.49 11.10 7.52
N SER A 31 -11.62 10.58 7.99
CA SER A 31 -12.71 11.42 8.49
C SER A 31 -12.51 11.82 9.96
N ALA A 32 -12.34 10.84 10.86
CA ALA A 32 -12.16 11.08 12.29
C ALA A 32 -10.71 10.84 12.74
N THR A 33 -10.28 9.57 12.73
CA THR A 33 -8.92 9.18 13.12
C THR A 33 -8.35 8.17 12.13
N PHE A 34 -7.02 8.18 12.02
CA PHE A 34 -6.24 7.12 11.39
C PHE A 34 -5.14 6.75 12.36
N GLU A 35 -5.24 5.54 12.89
CA GLU A 35 -4.29 5.00 13.85
C GLU A 35 -3.54 3.87 13.16
N ALA A 36 -2.22 4.02 13.04
CA ALA A 36 -1.37 3.07 12.35
C ALA A 36 -0.04 2.87 13.10
N VAL A 37 0.51 1.68 12.95
CA VAL A 37 1.84 1.32 13.45
C VAL A 37 2.74 1.09 12.23
N ILE A 38 3.88 1.75 12.21
CA ILE A 38 4.90 1.58 11.17
C ILE A 38 6.11 0.93 11.84
N ASP A 39 6.47 -0.26 11.38
CA ASP A 39 7.68 -0.95 11.80
C ASP A 39 8.76 -0.78 10.74
N VAL A 40 9.97 -0.44 11.17
CA VAL A 40 11.09 -0.12 10.28
C VAL A 40 12.04 -1.31 10.25
N ILE A 41 12.37 -1.77 9.05
CA ILE A 41 13.37 -2.81 8.84
C ILE A 41 14.72 -2.18 8.50
N ASP A 42 15.81 -2.83 8.94
CA ASP A 42 17.16 -2.45 8.53
C ASP A 42 17.40 -2.87 7.07
N GLY A 43 17.93 -1.94 6.27
CA GLY A 43 18.25 -2.15 4.86
C GLY A 43 17.41 -1.30 3.92
N GLU A 44 17.54 -1.58 2.62
CA GLU A 44 16.80 -0.89 1.57
C GLU A 44 16.08 -1.93 0.71
N VAL A 45 14.80 -1.68 0.44
CA VAL A 45 14.00 -2.51 -0.46
C VAL A 45 13.56 -1.64 -1.61
N GLU A 46 13.94 -2.04 -2.82
CA GLU A 46 13.62 -1.31 -4.02
C GLU A 46 12.56 -2.03 -4.87
N ARG A 47 12.01 -1.30 -5.83
CA ARG A 47 11.09 -1.88 -6.82
C ARG A 47 11.48 -1.53 -8.25
N LYS A 48 11.31 -2.51 -9.13
CA LYS A 48 11.51 -2.40 -10.59
C LYS A 48 10.23 -2.77 -11.32
N PHE A 49 9.88 -1.98 -12.33
CA PHE A 49 8.77 -2.29 -13.22
C PHE A 49 9.09 -3.53 -14.07
N SER A 50 8.17 -4.49 -14.10
CA SER A 50 8.22 -5.67 -14.95
C SER A 50 7.26 -5.51 -16.14
N ASN A 51 7.81 -5.52 -17.35
CA ASN A 51 7.00 -5.44 -18.58
C ASN A 51 6.13 -6.68 -18.81
N ASP A 52 6.52 -7.84 -18.25
CA ASP A 52 5.82 -9.11 -18.48
C ASP A 52 4.47 -9.15 -17.76
N VAL A 53 4.39 -8.48 -16.60
CA VAL A 53 3.18 -8.48 -15.75
C VAL A 53 2.60 -7.08 -15.52
N GLY A 54 3.30 -6.02 -15.94
CA GLY A 54 2.85 -4.63 -15.80
C GLY A 54 2.86 -4.12 -14.35
N LEU A 55 3.71 -4.67 -13.48
CA LEU A 55 3.74 -4.35 -12.05
C LEU A 55 5.13 -3.95 -11.56
N ASN A 56 5.17 -3.14 -10.49
CA ASN A 56 6.39 -2.82 -9.75
C ASN A 56 6.68 -3.92 -8.72
N LEU A 57 7.65 -4.78 -9.02
CA LEU A 57 8.01 -5.93 -8.17
C LEU A 57 9.22 -5.60 -7.29
N TYR A 58 9.33 -6.29 -6.15
CA TYR A 58 10.48 -6.15 -5.27
C TYR A 58 11.78 -6.56 -5.95
N VAL A 59 12.82 -5.79 -5.68
CA VAL A 59 14.22 -6.14 -5.94
C VAL A 59 14.99 -5.84 -4.66
N ILE A 60 15.79 -6.80 -4.23
CA ILE A 60 16.67 -6.70 -3.04
C ILE A 60 18.09 -6.46 -3.54
#